data_AF-A0A410QGI3-F1
#
_entry.id   AF-A0A410QGI3-F1
#
_cell.length_a   1.000
_cell.length_b   1.000
_cell.length_c   1.000
_cell.angle_alpha   90.00
_cell.angle_beta   90.00
_cell.angle_gamma   90.00
#
_symmetry.space_group_name_H-M   'P 1'
#
loop_
_entity.id
_entity.type
_entity.pdbx_description
1 polymer ?
#
loop_
_entity_poly.entity_id
_entity_poly.type
_entity_poly.pdbx_seq_one_letter_code
_entity_poly.pdbx_strand_id
1 'polypeptide(L)'
;MQRQEIFSVKINYSKGNALITLINTYNGEIKKKNGILLTLKDDEKNHGIGLKSVEEAVNRNNGHIKIHYDDKEFKVTVILPG
;
A
#
# COMPACT_ATOMS: atom_id res chain seq x y z
N MET A 1 16.56 3.01 -22.04
CA MET A 1 15.93 4.09 -21.26
C MET A 1 16.01 3.70 -19.78
N GLN A 2 16.62 4.53 -18.94
CA GLN A 2 16.72 4.26 -17.49
C GLN A 2 15.32 4.27 -16.86
N ARG A 3 14.97 3.19 -16.15
CA ARG A 3 13.66 3.01 -15.49
C ARG A 3 13.76 3.59 -14.08
N GLN A 4 12.87 4.51 -13.72
CA GLN A 4 12.85 5.14 -12.40
C GLN A 4 12.05 4.29 -11.42
N GLU A 5 12.68 3.92 -10.30
CA GLU A 5 11.97 3.44 -9.12
C GLU A 5 11.28 4.66 -8.47
N ILE A 6 9.95 4.67 -8.49
CA ILE A 6 9.13 5.75 -7.94
C ILE A 6 8.50 5.26 -6.64
N PHE A 7 8.93 5.86 -5.53
CA PHE A 7 8.19 5.83 -4.27
C PHE A 7 7.56 7.21 -4.06
N SER A 8 6.23 7.27 -4.03
CA SER A 8 5.47 8.52 -3.89
C SER A 8 4.47 8.40 -2.76
N VAL A 9 4.46 9.41 -1.89
CA VAL A 9 3.44 9.59 -0.86
C VAL A 9 2.73 10.92 -1.12
N LYS A 10 1.41 10.88 -1.18
CA LYS A 10 0.56 12.06 -1.34
C LYS A 10 -0.45 12.10 -0.20
N ILE A 11 -0.53 13.23 0.49
CA ILE A 11 -1.47 13.45 1.57
C ILE A 11 -2.30 14.68 1.20
N ASN A 12 -3.62 14.52 1.24
CA ASN A 12 -4.56 15.61 0.99
C ASN A 12 -5.60 15.60 2.09
N TYR A 13 -6.01 16.78 2.55
CA TYR A 13 -7.11 16.93 3.50
C TYR A 13 -8.24 17.70 2.85
N SER A 14 -9.44 17.13 2.83
CA SER A 14 -10.61 17.76 2.22
C SER A 14 -11.90 17.23 2.83
N LYS A 15 -12.89 18.13 3.00
CA LYS A 15 -14.23 17.79 3.53
C LYS A 15 -14.19 16.94 4.80
N GLY A 16 -13.31 17.27 5.74
CA GLY A 16 -13.17 16.53 7.00
C GLY A 16 -12.55 15.14 6.85
N ASN A 17 -11.83 14.85 5.76
CA ASN A 17 -11.20 13.57 5.52
C ASN A 17 -9.75 13.75 5.09
N ALA A 18 -8.85 12.95 5.67
CA ALA A 18 -7.47 12.80 5.22
C ALA A 18 -7.38 11.66 4.20
N LEU A 19 -6.98 11.99 2.98
CA LEU A 19 -6.68 11.06 1.90
C LEU A 19 -5.16 10.88 1.78
N ILE A 20 -4.68 9.68 2.10
CA ILE A 20 -3.28 9.29 1.99
C ILE A 20 -3.16 8.31 0.83
N THR A 21 -2.26 8.57 -0.11
CA THR A 21 -1.98 7.68 -1.24
C THR A 21 -0.49 7.37 -1.29
N LEU A 22 -0.15 6.09 -1.26
CA LEU A 22 1.19 5.57 -1.39
C LEU A 22 1.30 4.80 -2.71
N ILE A 23 2.28 5.15 -3.54
CA ILE A 23 2.54 4.49 -4.81
C ILE A 23 3.99 4.04 -4.79
N ASN A 24 4.21 2.75 -5.05
CA ASN A 24 5.51 2.15 -5.19
C ASN A 24 5.57 1.37 -6.52
N THR A 25 6.37 1.84 -7.47
CA THR A 25 6.62 1.06 -8.69
C THR A 25 7.67 0.00 -8.41
N TYR A 26 7.46 -1.22 -8.86
CA TYR A 26 8.40 -2.32 -8.64
C TYR A 26 8.72 -3.03 -9.97
N ASN A 27 9.77 -3.85 -9.98
CA ASN A 27 10.36 -4.40 -11.19
C ASN A 27 9.62 -5.61 -11.80
N GLY A 28 8.40 -5.93 -11.37
CA GLY A 28 7.57 -6.98 -11.94
C GLY A 28 7.65 -8.35 -11.27
N GLU A 29 8.50 -8.52 -10.25
CA GLU A 29 8.47 -9.74 -9.44
C GLU A 29 7.47 -9.60 -8.26
N ILE A 30 6.17 -9.72 -8.52
CA ILE A 30 5.23 -10.08 -7.43
C ILE A 30 5.27 -11.60 -7.29
N LYS A 31 5.84 -12.09 -6.20
CA LYS A 31 5.59 -13.47 -5.78
C LYS A 31 4.20 -13.54 -5.15
N LYS A 32 3.29 -14.34 -5.72
CA LYS A 32 1.97 -14.63 -5.13
C LYS A 32 1.97 -16.06 -4.63
N LYS A 33 1.56 -16.28 -3.38
CA LYS A 33 1.28 -17.62 -2.82
C LYS A 33 -0.09 -17.58 -2.18
N ASN A 34 -1.00 -18.45 -2.61
CA ASN A 34 -2.37 -18.57 -2.09
C ASN A 34 -3.18 -17.25 -2.09
N GLY A 35 -3.02 -16.41 -3.13
CA GLY A 35 -3.75 -15.14 -3.25
C GLY A 35 -3.19 -13.98 -2.41
N ILE A 36 -2.11 -14.20 -1.67
CA ILE A 36 -1.44 -13.17 -0.85
C ILE A 36 -0.22 -12.63 -1.62
N LEU A 37 -0.08 -11.30 -1.61
CA LEU A 37 1.09 -10.61 -2.15
C LEU A 37 2.31 -10.80 -1.24
N LEU A 38 3.34 -11.47 -1.73
CA LEU A 38 4.63 -11.54 -1.06
C LEU A 38 5.45 -10.31 -1.50
N THR A 39 5.80 -9.46 -0.55
CA THR A 39 6.80 -8.42 -0.77
C THR A 39 8.16 -9.07 -1.01
N LEU A 40 8.97 -8.57 -1.93
CA LEU A 40 10.32 -9.06 -2.31
C LEU A 40 11.40 -9.04 -1.20
N LYS A 41 11.05 -8.85 0.07
CA LYS A 41 11.98 -8.97 1.20
C LYS A 41 11.86 -10.38 1.79
N ASP A 42 12.99 -11.05 1.84
CA ASP A 42 13.25 -12.46 2.13
C ASP A 42 12.85 -12.91 3.56
N ASP A 43 11.62 -12.65 3.97
CA ASP A 43 11.18 -12.92 5.34
C ASP A 43 9.72 -13.38 5.39
N GLU A 44 9.52 -14.66 5.07
CA GLU A 44 8.23 -15.36 5.07
C GLU A 44 7.48 -15.25 6.41
N LYS A 45 8.17 -14.91 7.51
CA LYS A 45 7.58 -14.73 8.84
C LYS A 45 6.99 -13.34 9.09
N ASN A 46 7.44 -12.31 8.36
CA ASN A 46 7.07 -10.92 8.61
C ASN A 46 6.22 -10.30 7.48
N HIS A 47 5.89 -11.07 6.44
CA HIS A 47 5.01 -10.62 5.36
C HIS A 47 3.68 -10.10 5.92
N GLY A 48 3.36 -8.85 5.59
CA GLY A 48 2.05 -8.28 5.85
C GLY A 48 1.91 -7.54 7.18
N ILE A 49 2.90 -7.51 8.08
CA ILE A 49 2.77 -6.73 9.33
C ILE A 49 2.55 -5.24 9.00
N GLY A 50 3.33 -4.66 8.09
CA GLY A 50 3.19 -3.25 7.74
C GLY A 50 1.81 -2.90 7.20
N LEU A 51 1.30 -3.64 6.22
CA LEU A 51 -0.02 -3.38 5.63
C LEU A 51 -1.16 -3.74 6.60
N LYS A 52 -1.02 -4.83 7.37
CA LYS A 52 -1.97 -5.22 8.42
C LYS A 52 -2.06 -4.17 9.52
N SER A 53 -0.93 -3.62 9.97
CA SER A 53 -0.92 -2.52 10.94
C SER A 53 -1.56 -1.25 10.37
N VAL A 54 -1.39 -0.99 9.07
CA VAL A 54 -2.11 0.10 8.39
C VAL A 54 -3.61 -0.20 8.34
N GLU A 55 -4.03 -1.41 7.95
CA GLU A 55 -5.44 -1.83 7.95
C GLU A 55 -6.06 -1.71 9.34
N GLU A 56 -5.38 -2.19 10.38
CA GLU A 56 -5.82 -2.08 11.78
C GLU A 56 -5.96 -0.62 12.22
N ALA A 57 -4.98 0.24 11.88
CA ALA A 57 -5.04 1.66 12.20
C ALA A 57 -6.18 2.37 11.47
N VAL A 58 -6.42 2.04 10.19
CA VAL A 58 -7.54 2.58 9.41
C VAL A 58 -8.88 2.14 10.00
N ASN A 59 -9.04 0.84 10.31
CA ASN A 59 -10.25 0.30 10.89
C ASN A 59 -10.56 0.91 12.27
N ARG A 60 -9.55 1.07 13.12
CA ARG A 60 -9.70 1.70 14.45
C ARG A 60 -10.20 3.15 14.37
N ASN A 61 -9.91 3.85 13.29
CA ASN A 61 -10.34 5.22 13.06
C ASN A 61 -11.54 5.32 12.11
N ASN A 62 -12.30 4.22 11.92
CA ASN A 62 -13.46 4.16 11.03
C ASN A 62 -13.17 4.63 9.59
N GLY A 63 -11.92 4.45 9.15
CA GLY A 63 -11.48 4.81 7.82
C GLY A 63 -11.71 3.73 6.79
N HIS A 64 -11.29 4.04 5.56
CA HIS A 64 -11.34 3.11 4.43
C HIS A 64 -9.97 2.96 3.81
N ILE A 65 -9.64 1.73 3.41
CA ILE A 65 -8.41 1.40 2.70
C ILE A 65 -8.74 0.70 1.39
N LYS A 66 -7.99 1.04 0.34
CA LYS A 66 -8.04 0.39 -0.96
C LYS A 66 -6.61 0.10 -1.41
N ILE A 67 -6.35 -1.17 -1.71
CA ILE A 67 -5.07 -1.62 -2.23
C ILE A 67 -5.28 -2.03 -3.69
N HIS A 68 -4.45 -1.48 -4.58
CA HIS A 68 -4.38 -1.84 -5.97
C HIS A 68 -2.95 -2.21 -6.33
N TYR A 69 -2.79 -3.26 -7.14
CA TYR A 69 -1.49 -3.64 -7.62
C TYR A 69 -1.65 -4.33 -8.98
N ASP A 70 -0.71 -4.06 -9.88
CA ASP A 70 -0.50 -4.74 -11.16
C ASP A 70 0.97 -5.08 -11.29
N ASP A 71 1.43 -5.64 -12.42
CA ASP A 71 2.81 -6.08 -12.71
C ASP A 71 3.89 -4.96 -12.67
N LYS A 72 3.52 -3.72 -12.38
CA LYS A 72 4.41 -2.55 -12.43
C LYS A 72 4.24 -1.60 -11.24
N GLU A 73 3.05 -1.51 -10.67
CA GLU A 73 2.68 -0.56 -9.62
C GLU A 73 2.03 -1.26 -8.44
N PHE A 74 2.43 -0.88 -7.23
CA PHE A 74 1.72 -1.14 -5.98
C PHE A 74 1.21 0.18 -5.43
N LYS A 75 -0.09 0.27 -5.19
CA LYS A 75 -0.77 1.48 -4.74
C LYS A 75 -1.68 1.21 -3.55
N VAL A 76 -1.52 2.00 -2.50
CA VAL A 76 -2.38 1.99 -1.32
C VAL A 76 -3.04 3.35 -1.21
N THR A 77 -4.35 3.37 -1.01
CA THR A 77 -5.14 4.57 -0.75
C THR A 77 -5.87 4.39 0.57
N VAL A 78 -5.72 5.36 1.46
CA VAL A 78 -6.34 5.40 2.78
C VAL A 78 -7.15 6.67 2.90
N ILE A 79 -8.37 6.55 3.42
CA ILE A 79 -9.25 7.65 3.80
C ILE A 79 -9.45 7.54 5.31
N LEU A 80 -9.11 8.59 6.04
CA LEU A 80 -9.39 8.71 7.47
C LEU A 80 -10.35 9.89 7.69
N PRO A 81 -11.53 9.66 8.30
CA PRO A 81 -12.36 10.72 8.84
C PRO A 81 -11.58 11.53 9.89
N GLY A 82 -11.72 12.86 9.84
CA GLY A 82 -11.20 13.79 10.84
C GLY A 82 -12.19 14.04 11.98
#